data_AF-A0A8X6GLP2-F1
#
_entry.id   AF-A0A8X6GLP2-F1
#
_cell.length_a   1.000
_cell.length_b   1.000
_cell.length_c   1.000
_cell.angle_alpha   90.00
_cell.angle_beta   90.00
_cell.angle_gamma   90.00
#
_symmetry.space_group_name_H-M   'P 1'
#
loop_
_entity.id
_entity.type
_entity.pdbx_description
1 polymer ?
#
loop_
_entity_poly.entity_id
_entity_poly.type
_entity_poly.pdbx_seq_one_letter_code
_entity_poly.pdbx_strand_id
1 'polypeptide(L)'
;MADRLAKQGTAHSQPKQPSTLHSTKSQKKSAVETWNCQRLQRLFLGKNWESLVSRGPFVHNLPRAVSVAAFRMCTGHDYLAAHLHCINVLPSPECQL
;
A
#
# COMPACT_ATOMS: atom_id res chain seq x y z
N MET A 1 -15.94 27.22 16.66
CA MET A 1 -15.67 26.08 15.74
C MET A 1 -16.00 24.74 16.36
N ALA A 2 -15.70 24.50 17.65
CA ALA A 2 -16.00 23.25 18.35
C ALA A 2 -17.49 22.88 18.30
N ASP A 3 -18.40 23.81 18.62
CA ASP A 3 -19.86 23.57 18.57
C ASP A 3 -20.38 23.10 17.21
N ARG A 4 -19.84 23.65 16.12
CA ARG A 4 -20.20 23.24 14.77
C ARG A 4 -19.79 21.80 14.51
N LEU A 5 -18.58 21.41 14.92
CA LEU A 5 -18.07 20.05 14.79
C LEU A 5 -18.82 19.07 15.68
N ALA A 6 -19.20 19.48 16.90
CA ALA A 6 -20.01 18.66 17.80
C ALA A 6 -21.39 18.36 17.18
N LYS A 7 -22.07 19.37 16.61
CA LYS A 7 -23.35 19.20 15.88
C LYS A 7 -23.24 18.32 14.62
N GLN A 8 -22.10 18.35 13.93
CA GLN A 8 -21.84 17.42 12.83
C GLN A 8 -21.58 15.99 13.32
N GLY A 9 -20.95 15.85 14.49
CA GLY A 9 -20.71 14.56 15.13
C GLY A 9 -22.01 13.83 15.51
N THR A 10 -23.06 14.57 15.93
CA THR A 10 -24.36 13.97 16.27
C THR A 10 -25.10 13.37 15.06
N ALA A 11 -24.75 13.79 13.84
CA ALA A 11 -25.30 13.18 12.62
C ALA A 11 -24.67 11.81 12.30
N HIS A 12 -23.57 11.44 12.96
CA HIS A 12 -22.89 10.16 12.76
C HIS A 12 -23.33 9.15 13.82
N SER A 13 -23.46 7.88 13.41
CA SER A 13 -23.79 6.76 14.30
C SER A 13 -22.85 6.72 15.50
N GLN A 14 -23.41 6.93 16.69
CA GLN A 14 -22.67 6.81 17.94
C GLN A 14 -22.49 5.33 18.31
N PRO A 15 -21.36 4.95 18.92
CA PRO A 15 -21.19 3.59 19.40
C PRO A 15 -22.18 3.30 20.53
N LYS A 16 -22.87 2.15 20.45
CA LYS A 16 -23.84 1.71 21.46
C LYS A 16 -23.18 1.31 22.79
N GLN A 17 -21.88 1.06 22.76
CA GLN A 17 -21.08 0.66 23.90
C GLN A 17 -19.95 1.66 24.12
N PRO A 18 -19.64 2.00 25.38
CA PRO A 18 -18.51 2.86 25.68
C PRO A 18 -17.23 2.18 25.19
N SER A 19 -16.48 2.87 24.35
CA SER A 19 -15.17 2.44 23.88
C SER A 19 -14.16 3.55 24.16
N THR A 20 -12.94 3.17 24.51
CA THR A 20 -11.88 4.14 24.72
C THR A 20 -11.40 4.68 23.37
N LEU A 21 -11.01 5.95 23.33
CA LEU A 21 -10.44 6.57 22.13
C LEU A 21 -9.27 5.77 21.56
N HIS A 22 -8.47 5.15 22.43
CA HIS A 22 -7.35 4.29 22.05
C HIS A 22 -7.84 3.05 21.27
N SER A 23 -8.85 2.36 21.80
CA SER A 23 -9.44 1.18 21.15
C SER A 23 -10.05 1.54 19.80
N THR A 24 -10.83 2.63 19.71
CA THR A 24 -11.43 3.08 18.45
C THR A 24 -10.38 3.47 17.41
N LYS A 25 -9.30 4.15 17.82
CA LYS A 25 -8.17 4.46 16.94
C LYS A 25 -7.49 3.19 16.42
N SER A 26 -7.23 2.24 17.31
CA SER A 26 -6.61 0.96 16.96
C SER A 26 -7.46 0.18 15.96
N GLN A 27 -8.77 0.10 16.20
CA GLN A 27 -9.72 -0.56 15.29
C GLN A 27 -9.74 0.09 13.90
N LYS A 28 -9.80 1.43 13.82
CA LYS A 28 -9.74 2.13 12.53
C LYS A 28 -8.42 1.87 11.81
N LYS A 29 -7.30 1.93 12.53
CA LYS A 29 -5.97 1.63 11.97
C LYS A 29 -5.94 0.20 11.41
N SER A 30 -6.36 -0.78 12.20
CA SER A 30 -6.40 -2.18 11.79
C SER A 30 -7.33 -2.43 10.59
N ALA A 31 -8.47 -1.75 10.52
CA ALA A 31 -9.37 -1.83 9.37
C ALA A 31 -8.73 -1.28 8.09
N VAL A 32 -8.03 -0.15 8.17
CA VAL A 32 -7.29 0.43 7.04
C VAL A 32 -6.14 -0.48 6.61
N GLU A 33 -5.38 -1.02 7.56
CA GLU A 33 -4.30 -1.97 7.27
C GLU A 33 -4.85 -3.23 6.59
N THR A 34 -5.95 -3.78 7.10
CA THR A 34 -6.61 -4.97 6.53
C THR A 34 -7.11 -4.70 5.12
N TRP A 35 -7.76 -3.54 4.89
CA TRP A 35 -8.19 -3.12 3.56
C TRP A 35 -7.01 -2.99 2.59
N ASN A 36 -5.90 -2.39 3.03
CA ASN A 36 -4.69 -2.30 2.24
C ASN A 36 -4.11 -3.68 1.91
N CYS A 37 -4.00 -4.57 2.89
CA CYS A 37 -3.52 -5.94 2.67
C CYS A 37 -4.39 -6.67 1.64
N GLN A 38 -5.72 -6.62 1.76
CA GLN A 38 -6.64 -7.23 0.80
C GLN A 38 -6.57 -6.60 -0.59
N ARG A 39 -6.43 -5.27 -0.67
CA ARG A 39 -6.23 -4.56 -1.94
C ARG A 39 -4.96 -5.02 -2.65
N LEU A 40 -3.85 -5.04 -1.91
CA LEU A 40 -2.57 -5.49 -2.43
C LEU A 40 -2.64 -6.97 -2.85
N GLN A 41 -3.17 -7.85 -2.00
CA GLN A 41 -3.36 -9.26 -2.35
C GLN A 41 -4.16 -9.44 -3.65
N ARG A 42 -5.22 -8.67 -3.88
CA ARG A 42 -5.98 -8.72 -5.14
C ARG A 42 -5.15 -8.25 -6.35
N LEU A 43 -4.40 -7.16 -6.21
CA LEU A 43 -3.53 -6.65 -7.27
C LEU A 43 -2.37 -7.60 -7.61
N PHE A 44 -1.99 -8.44 -6.66
CA PHE A 44 -0.87 -9.37 -6.78
C PHE A 44 -1.30 -10.84 -6.91
N LEU A 45 -2.60 -11.12 -7.01
CA LEU A 45 -3.11 -12.47 -7.27
C LEU A 45 -2.66 -12.92 -8.68
N GLY A 46 -2.00 -14.07 -8.77
CA GLY A 46 -1.45 -14.58 -10.05
C GLY A 46 -0.12 -13.95 -10.47
N LYS A 47 0.41 -13.00 -9.69
CA LYS A 47 1.73 -12.42 -9.89
C LYS A 47 2.78 -13.21 -9.09
N ASN A 48 3.94 -13.54 -9.66
CA ASN A 48 4.98 -14.33 -8.98
C ASN A 48 6.00 -13.43 -8.26
N TRP A 49 5.59 -12.81 -7.15
CA TRP A 49 6.43 -11.99 -6.29
C TRP A 49 7.35 -12.82 -5.38
N GLU A 50 7.00 -14.07 -5.11
CA GLU A 50 7.83 -15.00 -4.34
C GLU A 50 9.22 -15.15 -4.96
N SER A 51 9.31 -15.19 -6.30
CA SER A 51 10.58 -15.20 -7.01
C SER A 51 11.49 -14.00 -6.71
N LEU A 52 10.92 -12.83 -6.37
CA LEU A 52 11.68 -11.62 -6.04
C LEU A 52 12.15 -11.59 -4.59
N VAL A 53 11.30 -12.08 -3.68
CA VAL A 53 11.63 -12.20 -2.26
C VAL A 53 12.72 -13.26 -2.07
N SER A 54 12.62 -14.38 -2.80
CA SER A 54 13.56 -15.50 -2.74
C SER A 54 14.91 -15.22 -3.41
N ARG A 55 14.97 -14.31 -4.39
CA ARG A 55 16.23 -13.97 -5.10
C ARG A 55 17.13 -12.97 -4.34
N GLY A 56 16.68 -12.48 -3.19
CA GLY A 56 17.45 -11.54 -2.37
C GLY A 56 17.35 -10.08 -2.86
N PRO A 57 17.97 -9.13 -2.13
CA PRO A 57 17.84 -7.71 -2.44
C PRO A 57 18.36 -7.41 -3.85
N PHE A 58 17.52 -6.77 -4.67
CA PHE A 58 17.94 -6.20 -5.94
C PHE A 58 19.10 -5.26 -5.68
N VAL A 59 20.23 -5.47 -6.36
CA VAL A 59 21.47 -4.72 -6.12
C VAL A 59 21.22 -3.22 -6.31
N HIS A 60 21.14 -2.48 -5.21
CA HIS A 60 20.79 -1.05 -5.18
C HIS A 60 21.92 -0.14 -5.71
N ASN A 61 23.11 -0.70 -5.91
CA ASN A 61 24.32 0.02 -6.32
C ASN A 61 24.58 -0.01 -7.84
N LEU A 62 23.61 -0.47 -8.63
CA LEU A 62 23.73 -0.49 -10.09
C LEU A 62 23.18 0.82 -10.70
N PRO A 63 23.76 1.30 -11.83
CA PRO A 63 23.15 2.38 -12.60
C PRO A 63 21.68 2.06 -12.92
N ARG A 64 20.81 3.07 -12.87
CA ARG A 64 19.36 2.92 -13.01
C ARG A 64 18.96 2.05 -14.21
N ALA A 65 19.58 2.27 -15.38
CA ALA A 65 19.28 1.51 -16.59
C ALA A 65 19.53 0.00 -16.42
N VAL A 66 20.63 -0.37 -15.76
CA VAL A 66 21.03 -1.76 -15.51
C VAL A 66 20.10 -2.40 -14.49
N SER A 67 19.79 -1.66 -13.41
CA SER A 67 18.84 -2.12 -12.38
C SER A 67 17.44 -2.38 -12.97
N VAL A 68 16.94 -1.47 -13.82
CA VAL A 68 15.65 -1.61 -14.51
C VAL A 68 15.65 -2.79 -15.49
N ALA A 69 16.73 -2.98 -16.26
CA ALA A 69 16.84 -4.11 -17.18
C ALA A 69 16.87 -5.45 -16.43
N ALA A 70 17.68 -5.56 -15.37
CA ALA A 70 17.74 -6.75 -14.52
C ALA A 70 16.39 -7.05 -13.87
N PHE A 71 15.73 -6.02 -13.33
CA PHE A 71 14.39 -6.14 -12.77
C PHE A 71 13.39 -6.68 -13.81
N ARG A 72 13.30 -6.05 -15.00
CA ARG A 72 12.42 -6.50 -16.09
C ARG A 72 12.72 -7.92 -16.55
N MET A 73 13.98 -8.34 -16.61
CA MET A 73 14.36 -9.72 -16.95
C MET A 73 13.93 -10.72 -15.87
N CYS A 74 13.96 -10.33 -14.60
CA CYS A 74 13.53 -11.19 -13.50
C CYS A 74 12.01 -11.27 -13.35
N THR A 75 11.28 -10.17 -13.60
CA THR A 75 9.83 -10.07 -13.31
C THR A 75 8.93 -10.12 -14.54
N GLY A 76 9.45 -9.79 -15.73
CA GLY A 76 8.63 -9.39 -16.86
C GLY A 76 8.24 -7.90 -16.82
N HIS A 77 7.64 -7.40 -17.91
CA HIS A 77 7.32 -5.97 -18.10
C HIS A 77 6.27 -5.43 -17.11
N ASP A 78 5.38 -6.28 -16.59
CA ASP A 78 4.19 -5.88 -15.84
C ASP A 78 4.44 -5.33 -14.42
N TYR A 79 5.71 -5.33 -13.98
CA TYR A 79 6.08 -5.02 -12.59
C TYR A 79 6.87 -3.73 -12.42
N LEU A 80 7.28 -3.09 -13.53
CA LEU A 80 8.15 -1.93 -13.45
C LEU A 80 7.46 -0.75 -12.76
N ALA A 81 6.16 -0.54 -13.01
CA ALA A 81 5.42 0.59 -12.43
C ALA A 81 5.34 0.49 -10.90
N ALA A 82 5.06 -0.72 -10.39
CA ALA A 82 5.02 -1.00 -8.97
C ALA A 82 6.38 -0.80 -8.29
N HIS A 83 7.47 -1.25 -8.93
CA HIS A 83 8.82 -1.04 -8.42
C HIS A 83 9.20 0.45 -8.36
N LEU A 84 8.91 1.19 -9.44
CA LEU A 84 9.19 2.63 -9.50
C LEU A 84 8.36 3.42 -8.49
N HIS A 85 7.11 3.02 -8.22
CA HIS A 85 6.33 3.61 -7.14
C HIS A 85 6.96 3.36 -5.75
N CYS A 86 7.47 2.16 -5.50
CA CYS A 86 8.11 1.81 -4.23
C CYS A 86 9.35 2.68 -3.92
N ILE A 87 10.11 3.06 -4.95
CA ILE A 87 11.24 3.99 -4.83
C ILE A 87 10.85 5.47 -5.00
N ASN A 88 9.55 5.79 -4.88
CA ASN A 88 8.98 7.14 -5.00
C ASN A 88 9.25 7.85 -6.35
N VAL A 89 9.47 7.11 -7.43
CA VAL A 89 9.62 7.67 -8.78
C VAL A 89 8.26 7.88 -9.45
N LEU A 90 7.28 7.00 -9.20
CA LEU A 90 5.92 7.13 -9.72
C LEU A 90 4.91 7.43 -8.60
N PRO A 91 3.84 8.18 -8.90
CA PRO A 91 2.79 8.49 -7.92
C PRO A 91 1.88 7.29 -7.61
N SER A 92 1.79 6.30 -8.51
CA SER A 92 0.95 5.12 -8.36
C SER A 92 1.61 3.86 -8.95
N PRO A 93 1.38 2.67 -8.35
CA PRO A 93 1.88 1.40 -8.88
C PRO A 93 1.15 0.94 -10.16
N GLU A 94 0.04 1.58 -10.51
CA GLU A 94 -0.78 1.31 -11.71
C GLU A 94 -0.52 2.32 -12.84
N CYS A 95 0.48 3.20 -12.69
CA CYS A 95 0.86 4.11 -13.75
C CYS A 95 1.27 3.32 -15.00
N GLN A 96 0.66 3.65 -16.14
CA GLN A 96 1.15 3.20 -17.45
C GLN A 96 2.53 3.81 -17.69
N LEU A 97 3.46 2.97 -18.13
CA LEU A 97 4.88 3.28 -18.31
C LEU A 97 5.26 3.42 -19.78
#